data_AF-A0A2V7FLU4-F1
#
_entry.id   AF-A0A2V7FLU4-F1
#
_cell.length_a   1.000
_cell.length_b   1.000
_cell.length_c   1.000
_cell.angle_alpha   90.00
_cell.angle_beta   90.00
_cell.angle_gamma   90.00
#
_symmetry.space_group_name_H-M   'P 1'
#
loop_
_entity.id
_entity.type
_entity.pdbx_description
1 polymer ?
#
loop_
_entity_poly.entity_id
_entity_poly.type
_entity_poly.pdbx_seq_one_letter_code
_entity_poly.pdbx_strand_id
1 'polypeptide(L)'
;MDHPLPRTLPRRHRPRHQHDTFDLDAETAWISRDPENINRISVLSQGAYGPKVGVPLILDFLDANGLTATFFVPGWTAERHTATVAEIHRRGHEIGHHGYLHEGLEGRSRAEEEEILEKTSHILAGITGKPPIGYRAPLYEITHETLDLLRTHGFLYASNLLDTLWPYLHPGTPLLVEIPVQWLLDDGPFFAFGLRPPLYRQIFPPAAVLSAWKDEFRGMHRLGGAYTLILHPQYIGRPSRLQMLQDLVDYMRTFPGVWFTHGAELARYVASGAWRRPRDTRPLRRATGASPALMTRRGALPPFETSPQDAVRAAGRRGAGAPAVRGEQSGSPSRRTSRGWGPAVRGERSEDPSRRTATRWAPCVRGRAIRRLRRRRRRSNLDDSAFRRTASGP
;
A
#
# COMPACT_ATOMS: atom_id res chain seq x y z
N MET A 1 28.48 -14.73 16.12
CA MET A 1 28.16 -16.17 16.17
C MET A 1 27.49 -16.53 14.87
N ASP A 2 28.21 -17.18 13.98
CA ASP A 2 27.71 -17.60 12.67
C ASP A 2 26.68 -18.72 12.84
N HIS A 3 25.42 -18.41 12.53
CA HIS A 3 24.44 -19.46 12.31
C HIS A 3 24.73 -20.13 10.96
N PRO A 4 25.00 -21.45 10.91
CA PRO A 4 25.22 -22.13 9.64
C PRO A 4 23.91 -22.12 8.84
N LEU A 5 24.00 -21.75 7.56
CA LEU A 5 22.91 -21.91 6.59
C LEU A 5 22.33 -23.32 6.69
N PRO A 6 20.99 -23.49 6.63
CA PRO A 6 20.38 -24.81 6.62
C PRO A 6 20.99 -25.65 5.49
N ARG A 7 21.65 -26.73 5.87
CA ARG A 7 22.17 -27.71 4.92
C ARG A 7 20.99 -28.26 4.11
N THR A 8 20.98 -27.92 2.83
CA THR A 8 20.23 -28.57 1.74
C THR A 8 18.71 -28.60 1.89
N LEU A 9 18.04 -27.67 1.19
CA LEU A 9 16.64 -27.85 0.77
C LEU A 9 16.50 -29.19 0.01
N PRO A 10 15.45 -29.99 0.25
CA PRO A 10 15.29 -31.31 -0.37
C PRO A 10 15.35 -31.25 -1.90
N ARG A 11 16.23 -32.04 -2.52
CA ARG A 11 16.50 -32.10 -3.97
C ARG A 11 15.32 -32.56 -4.87
N ARG A 12 14.07 -32.59 -4.38
CA ARG A 12 12.90 -33.01 -5.18
C ARG A 12 11.70 -32.07 -5.19
N HIS A 13 11.72 -30.96 -4.48
CA HIS A 13 10.71 -29.90 -4.67
C HIS A 13 11.40 -28.56 -4.81
N ARG A 14 11.39 -28.04 -6.04
CA ARG A 14 11.86 -26.68 -6.34
C ARG A 14 10.91 -25.71 -5.62
N PRO A 15 11.41 -24.86 -4.72
CA PRO A 15 10.53 -23.92 -4.06
C PRO A 15 9.94 -22.96 -5.10
N ARG A 16 8.71 -22.53 -4.84
CA ARG A 16 7.97 -21.49 -5.53
C ARG A 16 7.75 -20.43 -4.48
N HIS A 17 8.25 -19.23 -4.74
CA HIS A 17 8.73 -18.38 -3.65
C HIS A 17 7.74 -17.28 -3.39
N GLN A 18 7.44 -17.06 -2.11
CA GLN A 18 6.70 -15.92 -1.63
C GLN A 18 7.60 -15.09 -0.73
N HIS A 19 7.60 -13.80 -1.02
CA HIS A 19 8.36 -12.81 -0.29
C HIS A 19 7.37 -11.75 0.18
N ASP A 20 7.01 -11.80 1.47
CA ASP A 20 6.17 -10.77 2.08
C ASP A 20 7.08 -9.61 2.52
N THR A 21 6.83 -8.43 1.95
CA THR A 21 7.57 -7.20 2.26
C THR A 21 6.63 -6.14 2.82
N PHE A 22 7.12 -5.39 3.79
CA PHE A 22 6.41 -4.27 4.39
C PHE A 22 7.20 -2.98 4.19
N ASP A 23 6.61 -2.00 3.49
CA ASP A 23 7.18 -0.67 3.37
C ASP A 23 6.62 0.18 4.51
N LEU A 24 7.42 0.41 5.55
CA LEU A 24 7.04 1.16 6.75
C LEU A 24 7.21 2.67 6.47
N ASP A 25 6.44 3.21 5.52
CA ASP A 25 6.54 4.63 5.20
C ASP A 25 6.08 5.49 6.37
N ALA A 26 4.98 5.08 7.01
CA ALA A 26 4.33 5.86 8.07
C ALA A 26 4.02 7.29 7.60
N GLU A 27 4.42 8.33 8.35
CA GLU A 27 4.14 9.73 8.02
C GLU A 27 4.84 10.20 6.74
N THR A 28 5.97 9.60 6.37
CA THR A 28 6.76 10.04 5.20
C THR A 28 6.01 9.87 3.89
N ALA A 29 5.10 8.88 3.80
CA ALA A 29 4.20 8.71 2.66
C ALA A 29 3.35 9.96 2.35
N TRP A 30 3.08 10.81 3.33
CA TRP A 30 2.37 12.08 3.10
C TRP A 30 3.31 13.27 3.02
N ILE A 31 4.37 13.30 3.83
CA ILE A 31 5.32 14.41 3.88
C ILE A 31 6.07 14.54 2.56
N SER A 32 6.52 13.44 1.96
CA SER A 32 7.30 13.48 0.71
C SER A 32 6.52 14.01 -0.49
N ARG A 33 5.19 13.84 -0.47
CA ARG A 33 4.29 14.26 -1.56
C ARG A 33 3.89 15.73 -1.46
N ASP A 34 3.82 16.25 -0.24
CA ASP A 34 3.52 17.65 0.05
C ASP A 34 4.08 17.97 1.45
N PRO A 35 5.20 18.72 1.54
CA PRO A 35 5.81 19.08 2.82
C PRO A 35 4.86 19.79 3.79
N GLU A 36 3.83 20.49 3.29
CA GLU A 36 2.82 21.15 4.13
C GLU A 36 1.95 20.17 4.92
N ASN A 37 1.97 18.88 4.55
CA ASN A 37 1.31 17.85 5.34
C ASN A 37 1.90 17.73 6.75
N ILE A 38 3.12 18.23 7.01
CA ILE A 38 3.69 18.29 8.36
C ILE A 38 2.77 19.01 9.36
N ASN A 39 2.02 20.00 8.88
CA ASN A 39 1.11 20.82 9.68
C ASN A 39 -0.30 20.22 9.79
N ARG A 40 -0.56 19.06 9.18
CA ARG A 40 -1.91 18.47 9.03
C ARG A 40 -2.04 17.21 9.87
N ILE A 41 -2.33 17.38 11.17
CA ILE A 41 -2.43 16.28 12.14
C ILE A 41 -3.33 15.13 11.69
N SER A 42 -4.49 15.41 11.07
CA SER A 42 -5.41 14.37 10.61
C SER A 42 -4.84 13.57 9.43
N VAL A 43 -4.02 14.21 8.58
CA VAL A 43 -3.34 13.54 7.47
C VAL A 43 -2.23 12.64 8.01
N LEU A 44 -1.33 13.21 8.82
CA LEU A 44 -0.23 12.42 9.40
C LEU A 44 -0.71 11.31 10.33
N SER A 45 -1.86 11.47 10.98
CA SER A 45 -2.43 10.41 11.82
C SER A 45 -2.71 9.10 11.06
N GLN A 46 -2.88 9.18 9.73
CA GLN A 46 -3.01 8.00 8.88
C GLN A 46 -1.69 7.23 8.79
N GLY A 47 -0.58 7.95 8.61
CA GLY A 47 0.77 7.38 8.61
C GLY A 47 1.16 6.85 9.98
N ALA A 48 0.92 7.64 11.03
CA ALA A 48 1.21 7.25 12.42
C ALA A 48 0.48 5.97 12.86
N TYR A 49 -0.65 5.61 12.24
CA TYR A 49 -1.33 4.33 12.48
C TYR A 49 -0.42 3.13 12.18
N GLY A 50 0.42 3.22 11.15
CA GLY A 50 1.34 2.16 10.73
C GLY A 50 2.23 1.68 11.87
N PRO A 51 3.19 2.49 12.38
CA PRO A 51 4.07 2.07 13.46
C PRO A 51 3.35 1.90 14.81
N LYS A 52 2.28 2.64 15.06
CA LYS A 52 1.57 2.62 16.37
C LYS A 52 0.65 1.42 16.56
N VAL A 53 -0.03 0.97 15.50
CA VAL A 53 -1.08 -0.07 15.59
C VAL A 53 -0.86 -1.14 14.52
N GLY A 54 -0.56 -0.75 13.29
CA GLY A 54 -0.37 -1.68 12.17
C GLY A 54 0.77 -2.67 12.43
N VAL A 55 1.96 -2.17 12.78
CA VAL A 55 3.15 -3.01 13.02
C VAL A 55 2.91 -4.03 14.14
N PRO A 56 2.45 -3.66 15.35
CA PRO A 56 2.16 -4.66 16.39
C PRO A 56 1.23 -5.79 15.91
N LEU A 57 0.13 -5.46 15.23
CA LEU A 57 -0.82 -6.44 14.71
C LEU A 57 -0.20 -7.32 13.61
N ILE A 58 0.62 -6.74 12.74
CA ILE A 58 1.33 -7.46 11.67
C ILE A 58 2.36 -8.41 12.26
N LEU A 59 3.13 -7.98 13.25
CA LEU A 59 4.12 -8.83 13.92
C LEU A 59 3.44 -10.02 14.62
N ASP A 60 2.31 -9.81 15.28
CA ASP A 60 1.52 -10.90 15.88
C ASP A 60 0.96 -11.85 14.82
N PHE A 61 0.51 -11.32 13.68
CA PHE A 61 0.09 -12.12 12.53
C PHE A 61 1.24 -12.97 11.96
N LEU A 62 2.42 -12.38 11.79
CA LEU A 62 3.60 -13.08 11.26
C LEU A 62 4.03 -14.21 12.21
N ASP A 63 4.11 -13.94 13.51
CA ASP A 63 4.43 -14.95 14.52
C ASP A 63 3.39 -16.08 14.56
N ALA A 64 2.09 -15.76 14.54
CA ALA A 64 1.02 -16.76 14.55
C ALA A 64 1.08 -17.69 13.32
N ASN A 65 1.61 -17.19 12.20
CA ASN A 65 1.78 -17.96 10.97
C ASN A 65 3.20 -18.55 10.82
N GLY A 66 4.14 -18.27 11.73
CA GLY A 66 5.53 -18.69 11.60
C GLY A 66 6.21 -18.13 10.36
N LEU A 67 5.91 -16.88 10.01
CA LEU A 67 6.42 -16.18 8.83
C LEU A 67 7.50 -15.17 9.22
N THR A 68 8.51 -15.04 8.36
CA THR A 68 9.49 -13.94 8.39
C THR A 68 9.27 -13.03 7.20
N ALA A 69 9.64 -11.76 7.32
CA ALA A 69 9.38 -10.74 6.32
C ALA A 69 10.54 -9.73 6.29
N THR A 70 10.59 -8.92 5.23
CA THR A 70 11.47 -7.75 5.15
C THR A 70 10.64 -6.49 5.38
N PHE A 71 11.10 -5.61 6.26
CA PHE A 71 10.56 -4.27 6.44
C PHE A 71 11.52 -3.25 5.83
N PHE A 72 11.10 -2.58 4.75
CA PHE A 72 11.83 -1.46 4.18
C PHE A 72 11.44 -0.18 4.94
N VAL A 73 12.42 0.49 5.54
CA VAL A 73 12.17 1.59 6.49
C VAL A 73 12.89 2.86 6.06
N PRO A 74 12.18 3.99 5.85
CA PRO A 74 12.81 5.27 5.65
C PRO A 74 13.58 5.73 6.89
N GLY A 75 14.73 6.39 6.72
CA GLY A 75 15.56 6.84 7.84
C GLY A 75 14.84 7.74 8.84
N TRP A 76 14.01 8.68 8.37
CA TRP A 76 13.18 9.54 9.23
C TRP A 76 12.20 8.72 10.07
N THR A 77 11.57 7.72 9.47
CA THR A 77 10.65 6.81 10.17
C THR A 77 11.39 6.00 11.24
N ALA A 78 12.61 5.56 10.93
CA ALA A 78 13.46 4.84 11.89
C ALA A 78 13.90 5.70 13.08
N GLU A 79 14.25 6.97 12.87
CA GLU A 79 14.54 7.91 13.95
C GLU A 79 13.30 8.23 14.79
N ARG A 80 12.15 8.40 14.15
CA ARG A 80 10.92 8.80 14.83
C ARG A 80 10.26 7.68 15.62
N HIS A 81 10.38 6.44 15.13
CA HIS A 81 9.74 5.25 15.66
C HIS A 81 10.77 4.14 15.94
N THR A 82 11.93 4.52 16.51
CA THR A 82 13.07 3.62 16.76
C THR A 82 12.68 2.35 17.53
N ALA A 83 11.84 2.47 18.56
CA ALA A 83 11.37 1.32 19.33
C ALA A 83 10.58 0.32 18.48
N THR A 84 9.77 0.79 17.52
CA THR A 84 9.04 -0.06 16.58
C THR A 84 9.98 -0.80 15.64
N VAL A 85 11.00 -0.12 15.10
CA VAL A 85 11.99 -0.75 14.21
C VAL A 85 12.86 -1.77 14.98
N ALA A 86 13.28 -1.43 16.20
CA ALA A 86 14.00 -2.34 17.07
C ALA A 86 13.18 -3.59 17.38
N GLU A 87 11.88 -3.45 17.62
CA GLU A 87 10.98 -4.58 17.88
C GLU A 87 10.81 -5.48 16.65
N ILE A 88 10.63 -4.90 15.45
CA ILE A 88 10.60 -5.65 14.18
C ILE A 88 11.88 -6.49 14.06
N HIS A 89 13.04 -5.88 14.27
CA HIS A 89 14.32 -6.57 14.18
C HIS A 89 14.45 -7.67 15.25
N ARG A 90 14.03 -7.39 16.49
CA ARG A 90 14.09 -8.33 17.63
C ARG A 90 13.26 -9.60 17.38
N ARG A 91 12.14 -9.51 16.66
CA ARG A 91 11.33 -10.68 16.25
C ARG A 91 11.90 -11.43 15.05
N GLY A 92 13.09 -11.06 14.57
CA GLY A 92 13.81 -11.81 13.53
C GLY A 92 13.45 -11.40 12.09
N HIS A 93 12.68 -10.32 11.91
CA HIS A 93 12.43 -9.78 10.59
C HIS A 93 13.63 -8.99 10.07
N GLU A 94 13.79 -8.97 8.75
CA GLU A 94 14.84 -8.19 8.11
C GLU A 94 14.44 -6.71 8.06
N ILE A 95 15.42 -5.82 8.24
CA ILE A 95 15.27 -4.38 8.01
C ILE A 95 16.04 -4.02 6.74
N GLY A 96 15.32 -3.46 5.76
CA GLY A 96 15.85 -2.97 4.49
C GLY A 96 15.83 -1.44 4.42
N HIS A 97 16.62 -0.90 3.50
CA HIS A 97 16.75 0.53 3.27
C HIS A 97 15.63 1.08 2.37
N HIS A 98 15.05 2.23 2.71
CA HIS A 98 13.94 2.84 1.96
C HIS A 98 14.02 4.37 1.80
N GLY A 99 15.22 4.90 1.53
CA GLY A 99 15.48 6.35 1.51
C GLY A 99 15.40 6.97 2.90
N TYR A 100 15.41 8.29 3.00
CA TYR A 100 15.35 8.98 4.30
C TYR A 100 13.92 9.45 4.63
N LEU A 101 13.32 10.26 3.76
CA LEU A 101 11.99 10.87 3.92
C LEU A 101 11.00 10.32 2.89
N HIS A 102 11.24 9.14 2.33
CA HIS A 102 10.45 8.55 1.23
C HIS A 102 10.40 9.48 -0.01
N GLU A 103 11.53 10.07 -0.34
CA GLU A 103 11.72 10.92 -1.51
C GLU A 103 11.77 10.15 -2.84
N GLY A 104 11.20 10.75 -3.90
CA GLY A 104 11.43 10.30 -5.29
C GLY A 104 12.81 10.71 -5.81
N LEU A 105 13.10 10.45 -7.10
CA LEU A 105 14.39 10.81 -7.69
C LEU A 105 14.42 12.21 -8.31
N GLU A 106 13.27 12.90 -8.39
CA GLU A 106 13.17 14.14 -9.15
C GLU A 106 14.08 15.24 -8.57
N GLY A 107 14.99 15.73 -9.42
CA GLY A 107 15.88 16.83 -9.10
C GLY A 107 17.04 16.50 -8.18
N ARG A 108 17.32 15.21 -7.91
CA ARG A 108 18.45 14.78 -7.07
C ARG A 108 19.70 14.50 -7.89
N SER A 109 20.83 14.94 -7.38
CA SER A 109 22.15 14.58 -7.86
C SER A 109 22.60 13.25 -7.26
N ARG A 110 23.56 12.59 -7.93
CA ARG A 110 24.21 11.37 -7.41
C ARG A 110 24.76 11.54 -5.99
N ALA A 111 25.34 12.70 -5.69
CA ALA A 111 25.92 12.97 -4.36
C ALA A 111 24.83 13.05 -3.27
N GLU A 112 23.67 13.63 -3.59
CA GLU A 112 22.54 13.66 -2.66
C GLU A 112 21.92 12.27 -2.45
N GLU A 113 21.83 11.45 -3.51
CA GLU A 113 21.42 10.04 -3.38
C GLU A 113 22.37 9.26 -2.47
N GLU A 114 23.68 9.44 -2.65
CA GLU A 114 24.71 8.79 -1.83
C GLU A 114 24.66 9.23 -0.37
N GLU A 115 24.50 10.53 -0.09
CA GLU A 115 24.34 11.06 1.27
C GLU A 115 23.12 10.45 1.97
N ILE A 116 21.98 10.37 1.27
CA ILE A 116 20.75 9.75 1.79
C ILE A 116 20.98 8.27 2.10
N LEU A 117 21.64 7.56 1.18
CA LEU A 117 21.96 6.14 1.30
C LEU A 117 22.83 5.87 2.52
N GLU A 118 23.92 6.62 2.68
CA GLU A 118 24.85 6.49 3.80
C GLU A 118 24.18 6.83 5.13
N LYS A 119 23.49 7.98 5.19
CA LYS A 119 22.82 8.46 6.40
C LYS A 119 21.80 7.44 6.91
N THR A 120 20.92 6.98 6.03
CA THR A 120 19.88 6.02 6.41
C THR A 120 20.49 4.67 6.77
N SER A 121 21.50 4.20 6.04
CA SER A 121 22.22 2.97 6.38
C SER A 121 22.87 3.05 7.76
N HIS A 122 23.45 4.19 8.13
CA HIS A 122 24.00 4.43 9.47
C HIS A 122 22.92 4.38 10.56
N ILE A 123 21.78 5.04 10.35
CA ILE A 123 20.64 5.02 11.30
C ILE A 123 20.15 3.59 11.52
N LEU A 124 19.89 2.84 10.43
CA LEU A 124 19.40 1.47 10.51
C LEU A 124 20.42 0.53 11.15
N ALA A 125 21.71 0.72 10.88
CA ALA A 125 22.79 -0.01 11.54
C ALA A 125 22.85 0.28 13.04
N GLY A 126 22.62 1.52 13.47
CA GLY A 126 22.55 1.89 14.88
C GLY A 126 21.43 1.18 15.64
N ILE A 127 20.32 0.85 14.97
CA ILE A 127 19.17 0.15 15.57
C ILE A 127 19.35 -1.37 15.55
N THR A 128 19.88 -1.91 14.45
CA THR A 128 19.92 -3.37 14.19
C THR A 128 21.29 -4.01 14.44
N GLY A 129 22.32 -3.21 14.72
CA GLY A 129 23.70 -3.65 14.89
C GLY A 129 24.43 -4.02 13.58
N LYS A 130 23.77 -3.90 12.42
CA LYS A 130 24.36 -4.22 11.11
C LYS A 130 23.75 -3.34 10.00
N PRO A 131 24.52 -2.99 8.95
CA PRO A 131 23.96 -2.24 7.84
C PRO A 131 22.87 -3.03 7.10
N PRO A 132 21.88 -2.36 6.50
CA PRO A 132 20.91 -3.02 5.63
C PRO A 132 21.62 -3.59 4.40
N ILE A 133 21.15 -4.74 3.91
CA ILE A 133 21.69 -5.38 2.70
C ILE A 133 20.67 -5.43 1.55
N GLY A 134 19.45 -5.01 1.83
CA GLY A 134 18.36 -4.87 0.87
C GLY A 134 17.98 -3.41 0.68
N TYR A 135 17.73 -3.03 -0.56
CA TYR A 135 17.29 -1.67 -0.91
C TYR A 135 15.99 -1.71 -1.72
N ARG A 136 15.07 -0.82 -1.38
CA ARG A 136 13.92 -0.46 -2.20
C ARG A 136 13.85 1.06 -2.27
N ALA A 137 13.80 1.61 -3.47
CA ALA A 137 13.56 3.03 -3.65
C ALA A 137 12.11 3.36 -3.34
N PRO A 138 11.84 4.51 -2.70
CA PRO A 138 10.50 5.08 -2.71
C PRO A 138 9.98 5.17 -4.16
N LEU A 139 8.70 4.85 -4.36
CA LEU A 139 8.04 4.85 -5.68
C LEU A 139 8.63 3.86 -6.72
N TYR A 140 9.51 2.95 -6.30
CA TYR A 140 10.22 1.96 -7.15
C TYR A 140 11.13 2.56 -8.22
N GLU A 141 11.41 3.86 -8.16
CA GLU A 141 12.21 4.51 -9.19
C GLU A 141 13.70 4.44 -8.84
N ILE A 142 14.51 3.92 -9.77
CA ILE A 142 15.96 3.84 -9.65
C ILE A 142 16.60 4.24 -10.98
N THR A 143 17.81 4.80 -10.92
CA THR A 143 18.65 5.05 -12.10
C THR A 143 19.80 4.04 -12.19
N HIS A 144 20.61 4.14 -13.26
CA HIS A 144 21.87 3.40 -13.32
C HIS A 144 22.84 3.86 -12.23
N GLU A 145 22.84 5.15 -11.91
CA GLU A 145 23.62 5.74 -10.83
C GLU A 145 23.25 5.12 -9.49
N THR A 146 21.95 4.94 -9.22
CA THR A 146 21.48 4.25 -8.01
C THR A 146 22.02 2.82 -7.95
N LEU A 147 21.95 2.04 -9.03
CA LEU A 147 22.49 0.67 -9.06
C LEU A 147 24.00 0.62 -8.74
N ASP A 148 24.77 1.59 -9.24
CA ASP A 148 26.21 1.68 -8.97
C ASP A 148 26.50 2.11 -7.52
N LEU A 149 25.68 2.98 -6.94
CA LEU A 149 25.76 3.32 -5.51
C LEU A 149 25.49 2.07 -4.65
N LEU A 150 24.42 1.33 -4.92
CA LEU A 150 24.09 0.12 -4.16
C LEU A 150 25.24 -0.89 -4.16
N ARG A 151 25.92 -1.06 -5.29
CA ARG A 151 27.12 -1.90 -5.40
C ARG A 151 28.28 -1.37 -4.56
N THR A 152 28.58 -0.08 -4.69
CA THR A 152 29.69 0.59 -4.00
C THR A 152 29.54 0.47 -2.49
N HIS A 153 28.29 0.55 -2.01
CA HIS A 153 27.92 0.47 -0.59
C HIS A 153 27.62 -0.95 -0.11
N GLY A 154 27.86 -1.97 -0.93
CA GLY A 154 27.82 -3.38 -0.52
C GLY A 154 26.42 -3.97 -0.30
N PHE A 155 25.39 -3.38 -0.91
CA PHE A 155 24.04 -3.97 -0.91
C PHE A 155 24.05 -5.31 -1.66
N LEU A 156 23.37 -6.31 -1.11
CA LEU A 156 23.23 -7.63 -1.72
C LEU A 156 22.12 -7.64 -2.77
N TYR A 157 21.03 -6.91 -2.52
CA TYR A 157 19.89 -6.90 -3.42
C TYR A 157 19.13 -5.58 -3.46
N ALA A 158 18.45 -5.38 -4.59
CA ALA A 158 17.47 -4.34 -4.84
C ALA A 158 16.10 -4.99 -5.13
N SER A 159 15.01 -4.26 -4.87
CA SER A 159 13.66 -4.73 -5.16
C SER A 159 12.78 -3.59 -5.69
N ASN A 160 12.94 -3.28 -6.97
CA ASN A 160 12.38 -2.08 -7.62
C ASN A 160 11.83 -2.35 -9.02
N LEU A 161 12.50 -3.17 -9.82
CA LEU A 161 12.18 -3.28 -11.24
C LEU A 161 11.00 -4.22 -11.49
N LEU A 162 10.24 -3.91 -12.55
CA LEU A 162 8.96 -4.56 -12.89
C LEU A 162 9.05 -5.34 -14.22
N ASP A 163 10.25 -5.63 -14.69
CA ASP A 163 10.54 -6.12 -16.05
C ASP A 163 10.44 -7.65 -16.19
N THR A 164 10.24 -8.38 -15.08
CA THR A 164 10.24 -9.84 -15.08
C THR A 164 9.54 -10.42 -13.84
N LEU A 165 9.24 -11.72 -13.87
CA LEU A 165 8.69 -12.47 -12.73
C LEU A 165 9.75 -13.16 -11.88
N TRP A 166 10.98 -13.27 -12.38
CA TRP A 166 12.05 -14.06 -11.78
C TRP A 166 13.16 -13.13 -11.26
N PRO A 167 13.63 -13.32 -10.02
CA PRO A 167 14.84 -12.67 -9.55
C PRO A 167 16.02 -12.96 -10.47
N TYR A 168 16.91 -11.98 -10.61
CA TYR A 168 18.06 -12.05 -11.48
C TYR A 168 19.25 -11.29 -10.90
N LEU A 169 20.42 -11.42 -11.54
CA LEU A 169 21.61 -10.64 -11.19
C LEU A 169 21.73 -9.48 -12.16
N HIS A 170 21.87 -8.27 -11.62
CA HIS A 170 22.22 -7.11 -12.44
C HIS A 170 23.61 -7.31 -13.06
N PRO A 171 23.81 -6.94 -14.34
CA PRO A 171 25.13 -7.03 -14.97
C PRO A 171 26.10 -6.07 -14.28
N GLY A 172 27.29 -6.55 -13.90
CA GLY A 172 28.31 -5.76 -13.22
C GLY A 172 28.93 -6.47 -12.01
N THR A 173 29.88 -5.82 -11.36
CA THR A 173 30.57 -6.30 -10.16
C THR A 173 30.73 -5.14 -9.16
N PRO A 174 30.53 -5.35 -7.84
CA PRO A 174 30.07 -6.57 -7.17
C PRO A 174 28.66 -7.05 -7.58
N LEU A 175 28.33 -8.29 -7.20
CA LEU A 175 27.02 -8.89 -7.48
C LEU A 175 25.90 -8.11 -6.78
N LEU A 176 24.82 -7.84 -7.52
CA LEU A 176 23.59 -7.24 -7.00
C LEU A 176 22.40 -8.03 -7.55
N VAL A 177 21.58 -8.60 -6.66
CA VAL A 177 20.37 -9.33 -7.02
C VAL A 177 19.21 -8.34 -7.20
N GLU A 178 18.43 -8.48 -8.26
CA GLU A 178 17.11 -7.84 -8.37
C GLU A 178 16.03 -8.83 -7.93
N ILE A 179 15.17 -8.41 -7.00
CA ILE A 179 13.92 -9.10 -6.65
C ILE A 179 12.78 -8.26 -7.23
N PRO A 180 12.19 -8.66 -8.38
CA PRO A 180 11.25 -7.83 -9.08
C PRO A 180 9.96 -7.61 -8.28
N VAL A 181 9.33 -6.46 -8.53
CA VAL A 181 8.05 -6.04 -7.93
C VAL A 181 6.98 -5.89 -9.01
N GLN A 182 5.74 -5.69 -8.59
CA GLN A 182 4.64 -5.33 -9.48
C GLN A 182 3.57 -4.52 -8.77
N TRP A 183 3.01 -3.52 -9.44
CA TRP A 183 1.92 -2.70 -8.89
C TRP A 183 0.68 -3.48 -8.48
N LEU A 184 0.44 -4.64 -9.12
CA LEU A 184 -0.68 -5.51 -8.76
C LEU A 184 -0.50 -6.15 -7.39
N LEU A 185 0.74 -6.37 -6.93
CA LEU A 185 1.05 -6.95 -5.62
C LEU A 185 1.43 -5.89 -4.59
N ASP A 186 0.96 -4.66 -4.78
CA ASP A 186 1.16 -3.54 -3.88
C ASP A 186 -0.21 -3.12 -3.30
N ASP A 187 -0.33 -2.99 -1.98
CA ASP A 187 -1.57 -2.61 -1.32
C ASP A 187 -1.84 -1.09 -1.37
N GLY A 188 -0.83 -0.26 -1.65
CA GLY A 188 -0.92 1.19 -1.78
C GLY A 188 -1.85 1.64 -2.92
N PRO A 189 -1.72 1.12 -4.16
CA PRO A 189 -2.69 1.35 -5.24
C PRO A 189 -4.15 1.05 -4.88
N PHE A 190 -4.41 0.07 -4.01
CA PHE A 190 -5.78 -0.32 -3.64
C PHE A 190 -6.35 0.39 -2.42
N PHE A 191 -5.50 0.77 -1.47
CA PHE A 191 -5.96 1.18 -0.14
C PHE A 191 -5.51 2.56 0.30
N ALA A 192 -4.53 3.16 -0.36
CA ALA A 192 -4.16 4.55 -0.10
C ALA A 192 -5.33 5.45 -0.49
N PHE A 193 -5.73 6.36 0.41
CA PHE A 193 -6.79 7.33 0.17
C PHE A 193 -6.40 8.68 0.78
N GLY A 194 -6.64 9.75 0.05
CA GLY A 194 -6.42 11.12 0.47
C GLY A 194 -7.49 12.05 -0.10
N LEU A 195 -7.89 13.03 0.70
CA LEU A 195 -8.91 14.02 0.32
C LEU A 195 -8.38 15.13 -0.61
N ARG A 196 -7.08 15.12 -0.93
CA ARG A 196 -6.43 16.10 -1.80
C ARG A 196 -5.47 15.39 -2.77
N PRO A 197 -5.23 15.97 -3.96
CA PRO A 197 -4.19 15.49 -4.85
C PRO A 197 -2.83 15.36 -4.13
N PRO A 198 -1.99 14.40 -4.53
CA PRO A 198 -2.23 13.43 -5.60
C PRO A 198 -2.99 12.16 -5.15
N LEU A 199 -3.35 12.02 -3.86
CA LEU A 199 -3.88 10.77 -3.30
C LEU A 199 -5.40 10.58 -3.45
N TYR A 200 -6.03 11.10 -4.50
CA TYR A 200 -7.46 10.90 -4.77
C TYR A 200 -7.70 9.52 -5.40
N ARG A 201 -7.59 8.47 -4.60
CA ARG A 201 -7.76 7.07 -5.03
C ARG A 201 -9.05 6.49 -4.50
N GLN A 202 -9.53 5.42 -5.13
CA GLN A 202 -10.67 4.67 -4.63
C GLN A 202 -10.23 3.70 -3.53
N ILE A 203 -11.04 3.52 -2.50
CA ILE A 203 -10.86 2.43 -1.55
C ILE A 203 -11.49 1.17 -2.15
N PHE A 204 -10.67 0.17 -2.44
CA PHE A 204 -11.16 -1.11 -2.96
C PHE A 204 -11.68 -2.02 -1.84
N PRO A 205 -12.72 -2.83 -2.11
CA PRO A 205 -13.16 -3.84 -1.15
C PRO A 205 -12.10 -4.95 -1.02
N PRO A 206 -11.74 -5.39 0.20
CA PRO A 206 -10.73 -6.43 0.41
C PRO A 206 -10.97 -7.70 -0.43
N ALA A 207 -12.22 -8.13 -0.58
CA ALA A 207 -12.56 -9.31 -1.39
C ALA A 207 -12.11 -9.21 -2.86
N ALA A 208 -12.16 -8.02 -3.47
CA ALA A 208 -11.72 -7.83 -4.85
C ALA A 208 -10.19 -7.90 -4.96
N VAL A 209 -9.49 -7.29 -4.00
CA VAL A 209 -8.02 -7.34 -3.92
C VAL A 209 -7.54 -8.77 -3.69
N LEU A 210 -8.17 -9.48 -2.75
CA LEU A 210 -7.90 -10.90 -2.49
C LEU A 210 -8.07 -11.76 -3.76
N SER A 211 -9.15 -11.53 -4.52
CA SER A 211 -9.38 -12.25 -5.78
C SER A 211 -8.23 -12.00 -6.75
N ALA A 212 -7.85 -10.74 -6.97
CA ALA A 212 -6.76 -10.40 -7.88
C ALA A 212 -5.43 -11.02 -7.43
N TRP A 213 -5.11 -10.95 -6.14
CA TRP A 213 -3.88 -11.51 -5.57
C TRP A 213 -3.83 -13.03 -5.62
N LYS A 214 -4.95 -13.73 -5.43
CA LYS A 214 -5.05 -15.19 -5.61
C LYS A 214 -4.85 -15.58 -7.08
N ASP A 215 -5.40 -14.82 -8.00
CA ASP A 215 -5.28 -15.07 -9.44
C ASP A 215 -3.84 -14.91 -9.92
N GLU A 216 -3.20 -13.83 -9.48
CA GLU A 216 -1.78 -13.56 -9.75
C GLU A 216 -0.89 -14.65 -9.15
N PHE A 217 -1.14 -15.05 -7.90
CA PHE A 217 -0.39 -16.12 -7.24
C PHE A 217 -0.46 -17.43 -8.04
N ARG A 218 -1.64 -17.82 -8.53
CA ARG A 218 -1.78 -19.03 -9.39
C ARG A 218 -0.95 -18.92 -10.67
N GLY A 219 -0.90 -17.73 -11.27
CA GLY A 219 -0.06 -17.43 -12.43
C GLY A 219 1.42 -17.61 -12.13
N MET A 220 1.90 -16.93 -11.08
CA MET A 220 3.30 -16.94 -10.67
C MET A 220 3.76 -18.33 -10.18
N HIS A 221 2.93 -19.05 -9.43
CA HIS A 221 3.21 -20.42 -8.98
C HIS A 221 3.35 -21.39 -10.15
N ARG A 222 2.53 -21.23 -11.20
CA ARG A 222 2.66 -22.03 -12.43
C ARG A 222 3.95 -21.70 -13.19
N LEU A 223 4.31 -20.42 -13.27
CA LEU A 223 5.48 -19.93 -14.02
C LEU A 223 6.79 -20.00 -13.21
N GLY A 224 6.72 -20.32 -11.91
CA GLY A 224 7.85 -20.36 -10.99
C GLY A 224 8.50 -18.99 -10.77
N GLY A 225 7.70 -17.92 -10.75
CA GLY A 225 8.16 -16.57 -10.40
C GLY A 225 8.30 -16.36 -8.88
N ALA A 226 8.88 -15.24 -8.48
CA ALA A 226 8.90 -14.78 -7.09
C ALA A 226 7.68 -13.89 -6.83
N TYR A 227 6.76 -14.36 -5.98
CA TYR A 227 5.59 -13.60 -5.56
C TYR A 227 6.01 -12.58 -4.49
N THR A 228 6.37 -11.38 -4.91
CA THR A 228 6.78 -10.27 -4.03
C THR A 228 5.57 -9.42 -3.68
N LEU A 229 5.05 -9.57 -2.46
CA LEU A 229 3.93 -8.78 -1.96
C LEU A 229 4.49 -7.55 -1.23
N ILE A 230 4.03 -6.36 -1.61
CA ILE A 230 4.40 -5.08 -1.00
C ILE A 230 3.22 -4.54 -0.22
N LEU A 231 3.40 -4.45 1.08
CA LEU A 231 2.35 -4.10 2.02
C LEU A 231 2.77 -2.90 2.85
N HIS A 232 1.83 -2.04 3.21
CA HIS A 232 2.15 -0.89 4.06
C HIS A 232 1.43 -1.02 5.40
N PRO A 233 2.11 -0.99 6.56
CA PRO A 233 1.46 -1.13 7.87
C PRO A 233 0.30 -0.16 8.12
N GLN A 234 0.35 1.06 7.57
CA GLN A 234 -0.75 2.04 7.63
C GLN A 234 -2.02 1.60 6.87
N TYR A 235 -1.87 0.69 5.90
CA TYR A 235 -2.92 0.18 5.03
C TYR A 235 -3.29 -1.26 5.39
N ILE A 236 -2.41 -2.25 5.20
CA ILE A 236 -2.72 -3.67 5.44
C ILE A 236 -3.02 -3.97 6.91
N GLY A 237 -2.45 -3.19 7.84
CA GLY A 237 -2.63 -3.36 9.28
C GLY A 237 -4.05 -3.05 9.78
N ARG A 238 -4.98 -2.66 8.90
CA ARG A 238 -6.40 -2.49 9.26
C ARG A 238 -7.07 -3.85 9.44
N PRO A 239 -8.00 -4.02 10.40
CA PRO A 239 -8.53 -5.34 10.76
C PRO A 239 -9.08 -6.18 9.60
N SER A 240 -9.89 -5.58 8.71
CA SER A 240 -10.46 -6.31 7.55
C SER A 240 -9.41 -6.74 6.52
N ARG A 241 -8.31 -5.99 6.42
CA ARG A 241 -7.22 -6.25 5.46
C ARG A 241 -6.21 -7.24 6.03
N LEU A 242 -6.02 -7.24 7.34
CA LEU A 242 -5.24 -8.28 8.02
C LEU A 242 -5.95 -9.64 7.94
N GLN A 243 -7.27 -9.68 8.09
CA GLN A 243 -8.04 -10.91 7.83
C GLN A 243 -7.92 -11.35 6.36
N MET A 244 -8.00 -10.41 5.41
CA MET A 244 -7.78 -10.70 4.00
C MET A 244 -6.39 -11.30 3.74
N LEU A 245 -5.35 -10.80 4.42
CA LEU A 245 -3.99 -11.33 4.32
C LEU A 245 -3.90 -12.76 4.89
N GLN A 246 -4.60 -13.06 5.99
CA GLN A 246 -4.73 -14.44 6.49
C GLN A 246 -5.36 -15.36 5.43
N ASP A 247 -6.48 -14.94 4.83
CA ASP A 247 -7.18 -15.72 3.80
C ASP A 247 -6.31 -15.96 2.54
N LEU A 248 -5.34 -15.07 2.29
CA LEU A 248 -4.36 -15.21 1.21
C LEU A 248 -3.28 -16.22 1.58
N VAL A 249 -2.69 -16.11 2.78
CA VAL A 249 -1.68 -17.06 3.29
C VAL A 249 -2.24 -18.47 3.36
N ASP A 250 -3.45 -18.64 3.90
CA ASP A 250 -4.13 -19.93 3.97
C ASP A 250 -4.33 -20.54 2.58
N TYR A 251 -4.72 -19.71 1.62
CA TYR A 251 -4.87 -20.14 0.23
C TYR A 251 -3.53 -20.58 -0.38
N MET A 252 -2.46 -19.81 -0.20
CA MET A 252 -1.14 -20.13 -0.75
C MET A 252 -0.58 -21.43 -0.16
N ARG A 253 -0.83 -21.70 1.13
CA ARG A 253 -0.44 -22.96 1.80
C ARG A 253 -1.08 -24.20 1.20
N THR A 254 -2.18 -24.07 0.46
CA THR A 254 -2.79 -25.20 -0.26
C THR A 254 -1.97 -25.65 -1.47
N PHE A 255 -0.96 -24.87 -1.89
CA PHE A 255 -0.14 -25.17 -3.05
C PHE A 255 1.20 -25.81 -2.63
N PRO A 256 1.65 -26.87 -3.32
CA PRO A 256 2.89 -27.53 -2.97
C PRO A 256 4.11 -26.68 -3.33
N GLY A 257 5.12 -26.75 -2.45
CA GLY A 257 6.42 -26.14 -2.66
C GLY A 257 6.43 -24.62 -2.50
N VAL A 258 5.45 -24.01 -1.82
CA VAL A 258 5.53 -22.59 -1.48
C VAL A 258 6.58 -22.40 -0.38
N TRP A 259 7.55 -21.52 -0.62
CA TRP A 259 8.52 -21.10 0.37
C TRP A 259 8.28 -19.64 0.72
N PHE A 260 7.77 -19.41 1.93
CA PHE A 260 7.65 -18.09 2.53
C PHE A 260 9.00 -17.67 3.11
N THR A 261 9.51 -16.51 2.71
CA THR A 261 10.82 -16.02 3.14
C THR A 261 10.90 -14.51 3.08
N HIS A 262 11.99 -13.97 3.60
CA HIS A 262 12.34 -12.55 3.51
C HIS A 262 13.45 -12.36 2.44
N GLY A 263 13.71 -11.09 2.08
CA GLY A 263 14.51 -10.71 0.94
C GLY A 263 15.96 -11.15 0.99
N ALA A 264 16.65 -10.99 2.12
CA ALA A 264 18.03 -11.43 2.25
C ALA A 264 18.20 -12.93 2.02
N GLU A 265 17.26 -13.78 2.44
CA GLU A 265 17.38 -15.22 2.23
C GLU A 265 17.11 -15.58 0.75
N LEU A 266 16.09 -14.98 0.12
CA LEU A 266 15.86 -15.12 -1.31
C LEU A 266 17.06 -14.61 -2.14
N ALA A 267 17.60 -13.44 -1.80
CA ALA A 267 18.75 -12.86 -2.48
C ALA A 267 19.99 -13.75 -2.37
N ARG A 268 20.31 -14.28 -1.18
CA ARG A 268 21.42 -15.23 -1.01
C ARG A 268 21.21 -16.51 -1.82
N TYR A 269 19.98 -17.02 -1.87
CA TYR A 269 19.65 -18.21 -2.68
C TYR A 269 19.81 -17.97 -4.18
N VAL A 270 19.47 -16.77 -4.67
CA VAL A 270 19.68 -16.37 -6.07
C VAL A 270 21.18 -16.18 -6.34
N ALA A 271 21.89 -15.47 -5.47
CA ALA A 271 23.32 -15.20 -5.59
C ALA A 271 24.17 -16.49 -5.57
N SER A 272 23.71 -17.55 -4.88
CA SER A 272 24.39 -18.85 -4.89
C SER A 272 24.24 -19.62 -6.21
N GLY A 273 23.48 -19.10 -7.19
CA GLY A 273 23.17 -19.77 -8.46
C GLY A 273 22.19 -20.94 -8.32
N ALA A 274 21.57 -21.10 -7.15
CA ALA A 274 20.59 -22.17 -6.91
C ALA A 274 19.23 -21.86 -7.56
N TRP A 275 18.90 -20.58 -7.72
CA TRP A 275 17.73 -20.16 -8.50
C TRP A 275 17.90 -20.50 -9.97
N ARG A 276 16.97 -21.27 -10.53
CA ARG A 276 16.93 -21.60 -11.96
C ARG A 276 15.53 -21.35 -12.49
N ARG A 277 15.44 -20.44 -13.47
CA ARG A 277 14.21 -20.20 -14.22
C ARG A 277 13.69 -21.54 -14.78
N PRO A 278 12.41 -21.87 -14.60
CA PRO A 278 11.82 -23.04 -15.24
C PRO A 278 12.01 -22.95 -16.76
N ARG A 279 12.63 -23.97 -17.36
CA ARG A 279 12.81 -24.06 -18.83
C ARG A 279 11.49 -24.34 -19.57
N ASP A 280 10.45 -24.71 -18.83
CA ASP A 280 9.20 -25.23 -19.37
C ASP A 280 8.07 -24.22 -19.13
N THR A 281 7.97 -23.23 -20.02
CA THR A 281 6.78 -22.38 -20.17
C THR A 281 5.82 -23.07 -21.13
N ARG A 282 5.39 -24.31 -20.82
CA ARG A 282 4.37 -25.00 -21.59
C ARG A 282 3.16 -24.06 -21.74
N PRO A 283 2.64 -23.83 -22.96
CA PRO A 283 1.50 -22.94 -23.18
C PRO A 283 0.33 -23.34 -22.28
N LEU A 284 -0.53 -22.38 -21.91
CA LEU A 284 -1.82 -22.68 -21.29
C LEU A 284 -2.50 -23.77 -22.13
N ARG A 285 -2.54 -25.02 -21.63
CA ARG A 285 -3.39 -26.04 -22.25
C ARG A 285 -4.80 -25.49 -22.16
N ARG A 286 -5.44 -25.25 -23.32
CA ARG A 286 -6.90 -25.12 -23.37
C ARG A 286 -7.45 -26.27 -22.54
N ALA A 287 -8.39 -25.99 -21.64
CA ALA A 287 -9.13 -27.03 -20.95
C ALA A 287 -9.90 -27.85 -21.99
N THR A 288 -9.26 -28.84 -22.59
CA THR A 288 -9.90 -29.86 -23.43
C THR A 288 -10.51 -30.85 -22.46
N GLY A 289 -11.67 -30.50 -21.92
CA GLY A 289 -12.28 -31.26 -20.83
C GLY A 289 -13.59 -30.68 -20.31
N ALA A 290 -14.40 -30.08 -21.18
CA ALA A 290 -15.84 -30.00 -20.97
C ALA A 290 -16.49 -30.53 -22.25
N SER A 291 -17.07 -31.72 -22.17
CA SER A 291 -17.86 -32.31 -23.25
C SER A 291 -18.97 -31.33 -23.67
N PRO A 292 -19.24 -31.13 -24.98
CA PRO A 292 -20.37 -30.34 -25.44
C PRO A 292 -21.65 -31.17 -25.29
N ALA A 293 -22.12 -31.31 -24.06
CA ALA A 293 -23.37 -31.97 -23.74
C ALA A 293 -24.13 -31.16 -22.70
N LEU A 294 -24.48 -29.93 -23.04
CA LEU A 294 -25.73 -29.27 -22.65
C LEU A 294 -25.89 -27.97 -23.45
N MET A 295 -26.15 -28.09 -24.75
CA MET A 295 -26.53 -26.95 -25.59
C MET A 295 -27.89 -27.22 -26.23
N THR A 296 -28.92 -27.35 -25.39
CA THR A 296 -30.32 -27.14 -25.79
C THR A 296 -31.09 -26.57 -24.61
N ARG A 297 -30.99 -25.25 -24.41
CA ARG A 297 -32.14 -24.41 -24.03
C ARG A 297 -31.79 -22.96 -24.34
N ARG A 298 -32.49 -22.41 -25.32
CA ARG A 298 -32.51 -20.97 -25.61
C ARG A 298 -32.99 -20.23 -24.36
N GLY A 299 -32.08 -19.52 -23.71
CA GLY A 299 -32.38 -18.46 -22.76
C GLY A 299 -31.39 -17.36 -23.05
N ALA A 300 -31.87 -16.23 -23.57
CA ALA A 300 -31.03 -15.07 -23.86
C ALA A 300 -30.35 -14.61 -22.56
N LEU A 301 -29.02 -14.43 -22.62
CA LEU A 301 -28.29 -13.68 -21.59
C LEU A 301 -28.83 -12.24 -21.58
N PRO A 302 -29.06 -11.62 -20.41
CA PRO A 302 -29.36 -10.19 -20.38
C PRO A 302 -28.12 -9.42 -20.86
N PRO A 303 -28.29 -8.34 -21.64
CA PRO A 303 -27.16 -7.54 -22.08
C PRO A 303 -26.47 -6.87 -20.88
N PHE A 304 -25.14 -6.75 -20.98
CA PHE A 304 -24.30 -5.97 -20.07
C PHE A 304 -24.92 -4.60 -19.81
N GLU A 305 -25.15 -4.27 -18.54
CA GLU A 305 -25.56 -2.92 -18.14
C GLU A 305 -24.48 -1.92 -18.53
N THR A 306 -24.92 -0.86 -19.20
CA THR A 306 -24.11 0.22 -19.75
C THR A 306 -23.35 0.97 -18.65
N SER A 307 -22.13 1.40 -18.99
CA SER A 307 -21.31 2.31 -18.17
C SER A 307 -22.11 3.54 -17.71
N PRO A 308 -21.90 4.05 -16.48
CA PRO A 308 -22.55 5.27 -15.98
C PRO A 308 -22.36 6.52 -16.88
N GLN A 309 -21.38 6.49 -17.79
CA GLN A 309 -21.11 7.57 -18.73
C GLN A 309 -22.09 7.60 -19.93
N ASP A 310 -22.71 6.47 -20.28
CA ASP A 310 -23.65 6.36 -21.41
C ASP A 310 -25.08 6.76 -21.01
N ALA A 311 -25.43 6.63 -19.73
CA ALA A 311 -26.75 7.02 -19.19
C ALA A 311 -27.04 8.53 -19.27
N VAL A 312 -25.99 9.37 -19.31
CA VAL A 312 -26.12 10.83 -19.40
C VAL A 312 -26.40 11.30 -20.84
N ARG A 313 -26.04 10.52 -21.87
CA ARG A 313 -26.35 10.85 -23.28
C ARG A 313 -27.76 10.46 -23.71
N ALA A 314 -28.41 9.51 -23.02
CA ALA A 314 -29.73 9.00 -23.38
C ALA A 314 -30.90 9.85 -22.85
N ALA A 315 -30.68 10.74 -21.88
CA ALA A 315 -31.73 11.57 -21.27
C ALA A 315 -32.07 12.86 -22.05
N GLY A 316 -31.39 13.14 -23.16
CA GLY A 316 -31.52 14.41 -23.91
C GLY A 316 -32.47 14.39 -25.12
N ARG A 317 -33.18 13.30 -25.41
CA ARG A 317 -34.02 13.21 -26.62
C ARG A 317 -35.31 12.45 -26.37
N ARG A 318 -36.40 13.19 -26.15
CA ARG A 318 -37.80 12.85 -26.52
C ARG A 318 -38.72 14.05 -26.20
N GLY A 319 -39.28 14.66 -27.25
CA GLY A 319 -40.25 15.76 -27.15
C GLY A 319 -40.65 16.33 -28.52
N ALA A 320 -41.58 15.65 -29.19
CA ALA A 320 -42.61 16.07 -30.16
C ALA A 320 -42.34 17.11 -31.29
N GLY A 321 -42.52 16.66 -32.55
CA GLY A 321 -43.53 17.17 -33.51
C GLY A 321 -43.28 18.45 -34.34
N ALA A 322 -42.77 18.26 -35.58
CA ALA A 322 -43.00 18.93 -36.91
C ALA A 322 -43.58 20.37 -37.06
N PRO A 323 -43.37 21.11 -38.19
CA PRO A 323 -42.91 20.66 -39.51
C PRO A 323 -41.77 21.47 -40.18
N ALA A 324 -41.35 20.97 -41.34
CA ALA A 324 -40.28 21.47 -42.20
C ALA A 324 -40.65 22.73 -43.00
N VAL A 325 -39.67 23.62 -43.21
CA VAL A 325 -39.65 24.64 -44.28
C VAL A 325 -38.25 24.69 -44.91
N ARG A 326 -38.21 24.68 -46.24
CA ARG A 326 -37.03 24.84 -47.12
C ARG A 326 -36.42 26.24 -47.01
N GLY A 327 -35.11 26.37 -47.24
CA GLY A 327 -34.51 27.65 -47.64
C GLY A 327 -33.00 27.77 -47.41
N GLU A 328 -32.25 27.52 -48.49
CA GLU A 328 -31.03 28.23 -48.95
C GLU A 328 -29.76 28.38 -48.09
N GLN A 329 -28.64 28.12 -48.78
CA GLN A 329 -27.26 28.40 -48.38
C GLN A 329 -26.90 29.87 -48.65
N SER A 330 -26.41 30.56 -47.61
CA SER A 330 -25.42 31.65 -47.65
C SER A 330 -24.95 31.80 -46.18
N GLY A 331 -23.71 32.06 -45.79
CA GLY A 331 -22.64 32.90 -46.31
C GLY A 331 -21.91 33.45 -45.07
N SER A 332 -20.66 33.02 -44.87
CA SER A 332 -19.62 33.59 -43.97
C SER A 332 -19.75 33.50 -42.43
N PRO A 333 -18.64 33.25 -41.71
CA PRO A 333 -18.62 32.98 -40.27
C PRO A 333 -18.48 34.26 -39.44
N SER A 334 -19.26 34.40 -38.36
CA SER A 334 -19.03 35.44 -37.35
C SER A 334 -18.81 34.85 -35.96
N ARG A 335 -17.78 35.38 -35.31
CA ARG A 335 -17.29 35.03 -33.98
C ARG A 335 -18.34 35.40 -32.91
N ARG A 336 -18.65 34.48 -32.00
CA ARG A 336 -18.91 34.85 -30.60
C ARG A 336 -18.72 33.68 -29.63
N THR A 337 -17.93 33.98 -28.62
CA THR A 337 -17.66 33.24 -27.38
C THR A 337 -18.92 33.08 -26.53
N SER A 338 -19.15 31.88 -25.97
CA SER A 338 -20.14 31.66 -24.91
C SER A 338 -19.46 31.64 -23.53
N ARG A 339 -19.75 32.66 -22.71
CA ARG A 339 -19.71 32.58 -21.24
C ARG A 339 -21.01 31.88 -20.82
N GLY A 340 -21.00 30.89 -19.93
CA GLY A 340 -20.78 31.07 -18.51
C GLY A 340 -22.11 31.43 -17.84
N TRP A 341 -22.91 30.44 -17.48
CA TRP A 341 -24.16 30.61 -16.72
C TRP A 341 -23.82 30.67 -15.23
N GLY A 342 -24.00 31.84 -14.62
CA GLY A 342 -24.15 32.04 -13.19
C GLY A 342 -25.44 32.84 -12.96
N PRO A 343 -26.26 32.53 -11.93
CA PRO A 343 -27.46 33.29 -11.67
C PRO A 343 -27.13 34.55 -10.87
N ALA A 344 -27.45 35.71 -11.45
CA ALA A 344 -27.57 36.97 -10.74
C ALA A 344 -29.04 37.18 -10.36
N VAL A 345 -29.32 37.33 -9.07
CA VAL A 345 -30.58 37.91 -8.58
C VAL A 345 -30.28 39.27 -7.97
N ARG A 346 -31.08 40.22 -8.41
CA ARG A 346 -31.04 41.67 -8.23
C ARG A 346 -31.33 42.05 -6.77
N GLY A 347 -30.66 43.08 -6.28
CA GLY A 347 -30.77 43.55 -4.90
C GLY A 347 -32.00 44.42 -4.62
N GLU A 348 -32.45 44.38 -3.38
CA GLU A 348 -33.19 45.43 -2.69
C GLU A 348 -32.48 45.68 -1.35
N ARG A 349 -32.21 46.95 -1.05
CA ARG A 349 -31.72 47.42 0.25
C ARG A 349 -32.93 47.69 1.15
N SER A 350 -32.89 47.20 2.38
CA SER A 350 -33.66 47.75 3.50
C SER A 350 -32.92 47.46 4.81
N GLU A 351 -33.02 48.41 5.73
CA GLU A 351 -32.18 48.62 6.92
C GLU A 351 -32.68 47.86 8.17
N ASP A 352 -31.73 47.60 9.07
CA ASP A 352 -31.83 47.27 10.50
C ASP A 352 -32.14 45.80 10.95
N PRO A 353 -31.37 45.25 11.92
CA PRO A 353 -31.35 43.82 12.23
C PRO A 353 -32.29 43.46 13.38
N SER A 354 -33.05 42.37 13.22
CA SER A 354 -33.70 41.74 14.37
C SER A 354 -33.55 40.22 14.37
N ARG A 355 -33.07 39.78 15.54
CA ARG A 355 -32.92 38.42 16.06
C ARG A 355 -33.92 37.40 15.51
N ARG A 356 -33.41 36.26 15.04
CA ARG A 356 -33.94 34.92 15.39
C ARG A 356 -32.98 33.80 14.96
N THR A 357 -32.47 33.11 15.97
CA THR A 357 -31.84 31.79 15.93
C THR A 357 -32.87 30.70 15.59
N ALA A 358 -32.54 29.82 14.63
CA ALA A 358 -33.08 28.46 14.43
C ALA A 358 -32.33 27.85 13.23
N THR A 359 -31.93 26.58 13.14
CA THR A 359 -32.12 25.40 13.97
C THR A 359 -31.10 24.35 13.52
N ARG A 360 -30.65 23.54 14.49
CA ARG A 360 -29.84 22.33 14.31
C ARG A 360 -30.54 21.31 13.40
N TRP A 361 -29.74 20.62 12.59
CA TRP A 361 -30.05 19.27 12.11
C TRP A 361 -29.23 18.28 12.94
N ALA A 362 -29.92 17.40 13.66
CA ALA A 362 -29.35 16.20 14.27
C ALA A 362 -30.28 15.01 13.95
N PRO A 363 -29.75 13.78 13.82
CA PRO A 363 -30.43 12.68 13.14
C PRO A 363 -31.34 11.86 14.05
N CYS A 364 -32.30 11.20 13.42
CA CYS A 364 -33.26 10.26 14.02
C CYS A 364 -32.58 9.03 14.62
N VAL A 365 -32.85 8.74 15.91
CA VAL A 365 -32.74 7.41 16.51
C VAL A 365 -33.99 7.14 17.34
N ARG A 366 -34.62 5.99 17.11
CA ARG A 366 -35.85 5.52 17.76
C ARG A 366 -35.62 5.29 19.26
N GLY A 367 -36.52 5.83 20.08
CA GLY A 367 -36.53 5.66 21.53
C GLY A 367 -37.17 4.35 22.00
N ARG A 368 -36.58 3.75 23.05
CA ARG A 368 -37.29 3.01 24.09
C ARG A 368 -37.08 3.74 25.42
N ALA A 369 -38.18 3.96 26.12
CA ALA A 369 -38.26 4.77 27.34
C ALA A 369 -37.73 4.02 28.57
N ILE A 370 -36.93 4.69 29.42
CA ILE A 370 -36.82 4.40 30.85
C ILE A 370 -36.74 5.71 31.64
N ARG A 371 -37.43 5.68 32.79
CA ARG A 371 -37.85 6.77 33.70
C ARG A 371 -36.74 7.65 34.26
N ARG A 372 -37.11 8.91 34.49
CA ARG A 372 -36.38 9.90 35.30
C ARG A 372 -36.29 9.49 36.77
N LEU A 373 -35.11 9.64 37.37
CA LEU A 373 -34.93 9.82 38.80
C LEU A 373 -33.93 10.96 39.03
N ARG A 374 -34.37 11.99 39.77
CA ARG A 374 -33.57 13.13 40.27
C ARG A 374 -33.29 12.92 41.76
N ARG A 375 -32.06 13.26 42.17
CA ARG A 375 -31.51 13.68 43.50
C ARG A 375 -30.27 12.84 43.84
N ARG A 376 -29.20 13.32 44.49
CA ARG A 376 -28.64 14.64 44.87
C ARG A 376 -27.21 14.35 45.39
N ARG A 377 -26.25 15.22 45.09
CA ARG A 377 -25.01 15.60 45.84
C ARG A 377 -24.18 14.51 46.57
N ARG A 378 -22.86 14.50 46.34
CA ARG A 378 -21.85 15.17 47.21
C ARG A 378 -20.46 15.19 46.54
N ARG A 379 -19.76 16.32 46.75
CA ARG A 379 -18.33 16.53 46.54
C ARG A 379 -17.57 16.06 47.79
N SER A 380 -16.34 15.58 47.62
CA SER A 380 -15.26 15.74 48.59
C SER A 380 -13.90 15.58 47.88
N ASN A 381 -13.10 16.65 47.95
CA ASN A 381 -11.65 16.65 47.78
C ASN A 381 -10.98 15.96 48.97
N LEU A 382 -9.71 15.57 48.81
CA LEU A 382 -8.54 15.74 49.72
C LEU A 382 -7.39 14.83 49.19
N ASP A 383 -6.30 15.44 48.70
CA ASP A 383 -4.92 15.50 49.29
C ASP A 383 -4.18 14.15 49.20
N ASP A 384 -3.04 13.95 48.52
CA ASP A 384 -1.78 14.71 48.35
C ASP A 384 -0.93 14.84 49.63
N SER A 385 0.12 14.01 49.71
CA SER A 385 1.37 14.05 50.52
C SER A 385 1.76 12.63 51.01
N ALA A 386 2.81 12.01 50.47
CA ALA A 386 4.24 12.17 50.79
C ALA A 386 4.75 11.11 51.79
N PHE A 387 5.69 10.26 51.37
CA PHE A 387 6.98 10.11 52.06
C PHE A 387 8.02 9.40 51.17
N ARG A 388 9.12 10.12 50.90
CA ARG A 388 10.38 9.62 50.33
C ARG A 388 11.34 9.26 51.46
N ARG A 389 12.35 8.46 51.08
CA ARG A 389 13.72 8.32 51.61
C ARG A 389 13.95 7.14 52.57
N THR A 390 14.75 6.19 52.11
CA THR A 390 16.07 5.88 52.70
C THR A 390 17.01 5.36 51.61
N ALA A 391 18.10 6.10 51.38
CA ALA A 391 19.30 5.64 50.69
C ALA A 391 20.50 6.29 51.39
N SER A 392 21.38 5.46 51.94
CA SER A 392 22.75 5.79 52.32
C SER A 392 23.51 4.45 52.48
N GLY A 393 24.58 4.27 51.70
CA GLY A 393 25.46 3.08 51.66
C GLY A 393 26.37 2.96 52.88
N PRO A 394 27.55 2.31 52.79
CA PRO A 394 28.39 2.03 51.61
C PRO A 394 28.19 0.66 50.95
#